data_AF-A0A0G0H0L0-F1
#
_entry.id   AF-A0A0G0H0L0-F1
#
_cell.length_a   1.000
_cell.length_b   1.000
_cell.length_c   1.000
_cell.angle_alpha   90.00
_cell.angle_beta   90.00
_cell.angle_gamma   90.00
#
_symmetry.space_group_name_H-M   'P 1'
#
loop_
_entity.id
_entity.type
_entity.pdbx_description
1 polymer ?
#
loop_
_entity_poly.entity_id
_entity_poly.type
_entity_poly.pdbx_seq_one_letter_code
_entity_poly.pdbx_strand_id
1 'polypeptide(L)'
;MIKKIFGKTQKKIALICRDKELRRELIKYIFISVFGYVAVFICLYLLIDILGINERVSYFFIYVIFYVITYLLGVAFVFKTSHSNKKVFKFLIYIIIFFSLNNLIFNVILFSGLSYQIVVIITMFILFPLRFLSSKLVVYK
;
A
#
# COMPACT_ATOMS: atom_id res chain seq x y z
N MET A 1 -14.43 -24.07 23.37
CA MET A 1 -13.00 -23.85 23.00
C MET A 1 -12.77 -22.69 22.03
N ILE A 2 -13.68 -22.43 21.07
CA ILE A 2 -13.55 -21.39 20.02
C ILE A 2 -13.61 -19.94 20.55
N LYS A 3 -14.44 -19.64 21.57
CA LYS A 3 -14.53 -18.28 22.19
C LYS A 3 -13.21 -17.80 22.83
N LYS A 4 -12.37 -18.72 23.32
CA LYS A 4 -11.11 -18.38 24.02
C LYS A 4 -10.01 -17.95 23.05
N ILE A 5 -10.06 -18.44 21.81
CA ILE A 5 -9.15 -18.06 20.73
C ILE A 5 -9.51 -16.68 20.19
N PHE A 6 -10.81 -16.44 19.91
CA PHE A 6 -11.29 -15.13 19.41
C PHE A 6 -11.07 -13.97 20.41
N GLY A 7 -11.31 -14.20 21.71
CA GLY A 7 -11.06 -13.17 22.74
C GLY A 7 -9.59 -12.77 22.89
N LYS A 8 -8.66 -13.71 22.63
CA LYS A 8 -7.21 -13.44 22.69
C LYS A 8 -6.75 -12.63 21.47
N THR A 9 -7.35 -12.86 20.30
CA THR A 9 -7.08 -12.10 19.07
C THR A 9 -7.66 -10.69 19.15
N GLN A 10 -8.87 -10.52 19.68
CA GLN A 10 -9.49 -9.19 19.83
C GLN A 10 -8.75 -8.30 20.85
N LYS A 11 -8.30 -8.85 21.99
CA LYS A 11 -7.44 -8.10 22.92
C LYS A 11 -6.11 -7.68 22.29
N LYS A 12 -5.54 -8.51 21.41
CA LYS A 12 -4.28 -8.20 20.69
C LYS A 12 -4.47 -7.07 19.67
N ILE A 13 -5.60 -7.06 18.95
CA ILE A 13 -5.96 -6.00 18.00
C ILE A 13 -6.25 -4.68 18.72
N ALA A 14 -6.94 -4.72 19.87
CA ALA A 14 -7.24 -3.53 20.67
C ALA A 14 -5.98 -2.90 21.32
N LEU A 15 -4.98 -3.71 21.69
CA LEU A 15 -3.68 -3.23 22.19
C LEU A 15 -2.84 -2.58 21.09
N ILE A 16 -2.90 -3.13 19.86
CA ILE A 16 -2.21 -2.59 18.68
C ILE A 16 -2.70 -1.15 18.37
N CYS A 17 -4.00 -0.87 18.51
CA CYS A 17 -4.55 0.49 18.29
C CYS A 17 -4.17 1.51 19.39
N ARG A 18 -3.66 1.09 20.54
CA ARG A 18 -3.23 1.97 21.65
C ARG A 18 -1.72 2.18 21.71
N ASP A 19 -1.00 1.67 20.72
CA ASP A 19 0.45 1.72 20.66
C ASP A 19 0.94 3.00 19.97
N LYS A 20 1.69 3.84 20.71
CA LYS A 20 2.33 5.06 20.17
C LYS A 20 3.22 4.72 18.98
N GLU A 21 3.80 3.52 18.94
CA GLU A 21 4.64 3.06 17.84
C GLU A 21 3.83 2.85 16.55
N LEU A 22 2.68 2.16 16.63
CA LEU A 22 1.81 1.94 15.47
C LEU A 22 1.32 3.28 14.89
N ARG A 23 0.90 4.22 15.75
CA ARG A 23 0.46 5.54 15.29
C ARG A 23 1.59 6.26 14.55
N ARG A 24 2.82 6.19 15.07
CA ARG A 24 3.99 6.81 14.43
C ARG A 24 4.29 6.18 13.07
N GLU A 25 4.26 4.85 12.97
CA GLU A 25 4.45 4.14 11.70
C GLU A 25 3.36 4.47 10.68
N LEU A 26 2.10 4.55 11.12
CA LEU A 26 0.97 4.92 10.26
C LEU A 26 1.14 6.34 9.70
N ILE A 27 1.52 7.31 10.54
CA ILE A 27 1.78 8.69 10.10
C ILE A 27 2.90 8.72 9.06
N LYS A 28 4.01 8.01 9.30
CA LYS A 28 5.10 7.89 8.32
C LYS A 28 4.63 7.22 7.02
N TYR A 29 3.80 6.18 7.12
CA TYR A 29 3.26 5.48 5.97
C TYR A 29 2.35 6.36 5.13
N ILE A 30 1.47 7.14 5.76
CA ILE A 30 0.65 8.17 5.11
C ILE A 30 1.55 9.20 4.42
N PHE A 31 2.55 9.71 5.13
CA PHE A 31 3.49 10.68 4.58
C PHE A 31 4.19 10.17 3.32
N ILE A 32 4.82 8.99 3.37
CA ILE A 32 5.50 8.44 2.18
C ILE A 32 4.53 8.12 1.04
N SER A 33 3.28 7.77 1.36
CA SER A 33 2.27 7.46 0.35
C SER A 33 1.80 8.73 -0.37
N VAL A 34 1.46 9.78 0.37
CA VAL A 34 1.04 11.08 -0.20
C VAL A 34 2.15 11.67 -1.06
N PHE A 35 3.37 11.80 -0.52
CA PHE A 35 4.51 12.31 -1.28
C PHE A 35 4.86 11.41 -2.48
N GLY A 36 4.73 10.10 -2.29
CA GLY A 36 4.93 9.11 -3.33
C GLY A 36 4.00 9.30 -4.53
N TYR A 37 2.70 9.44 -4.29
CA TYR A 37 1.72 9.67 -5.35
C TYR A 37 1.94 11.02 -6.05
N VAL A 38 2.23 12.09 -5.30
CA VAL A 38 2.57 13.39 -5.89
C VAL A 38 3.80 13.27 -6.80
N ALA A 39 4.85 12.57 -6.37
CA ALA A 39 6.04 12.33 -7.18
C ALA A 39 5.73 11.50 -8.43
N VAL A 40 4.90 10.47 -8.32
CA VAL A 40 4.44 9.67 -9.48
C VAL A 40 3.73 10.57 -10.50
N PHE A 41 2.81 11.43 -10.07
CA PHE A 41 2.12 12.36 -10.96
C PHE A 41 3.07 13.31 -11.68
N ILE A 42 4.00 13.93 -10.94
CA ILE A 42 5.00 14.84 -11.51
C ILE A 42 5.87 14.10 -12.53
N CYS A 43 6.39 12.92 -12.18
CA CYS A 43 7.26 12.16 -13.08
C CYS A 43 6.53 11.68 -14.34
N LEU A 44 5.26 11.30 -14.24
CA LEU A 44 4.46 10.93 -15.41
C LEU A 44 4.25 12.13 -16.34
N TYR A 45 3.90 13.30 -15.79
CA TYR A 45 3.78 14.54 -16.56
C TYR A 45 5.10 14.89 -17.26
N LEU A 46 6.24 14.82 -16.56
CA LEU A 46 7.55 15.08 -17.16
C LEU A 46 7.87 14.09 -18.30
N LEU A 47 7.63 12.79 -18.11
CA LEU A 47 7.96 11.79 -19.14
C LEU A 47 7.03 11.87 -20.36
N ILE A 48 5.74 12.10 -20.14
CA ILE A 48 4.72 12.04 -21.20
C ILE A 48 4.63 13.40 -21.91
N ASP A 49 4.35 14.47 -21.16
CA ASP A 49 4.02 15.77 -21.73
C ASP A 49 5.27 16.58 -22.13
N ILE A 50 6.38 16.43 -21.41
CA ILE A 50 7.63 17.17 -21.71
C ILE A 50 8.56 16.35 -22.60
N LEU A 51 8.77 15.07 -22.28
CA LEU A 51 9.73 14.22 -23.01
C LEU A 51 9.09 13.41 -24.15
N GLY A 52 7.76 13.39 -24.27
CA GLY A 52 7.06 12.69 -25.36
C GLY A 52 7.18 11.17 -25.32
N ILE A 53 7.54 10.58 -24.18
CA ILE A 53 7.69 9.14 -24.02
C ILE A 53 6.31 8.48 -23.97
N ASN A 54 6.18 7.33 -24.62
CA ASN A 54 4.94 6.56 -24.67
C ASN A 54 4.33 6.34 -23.28
N GLU A 55 3.05 6.67 -23.14
CA GLU A 55 2.30 6.62 -21.87
C GLU A 55 2.41 5.28 -21.14
N ARG A 56 2.28 4.16 -21.87
CA ARG A 56 2.34 2.81 -21.26
C ARG A 56 3.72 2.50 -20.73
N VAL A 57 4.75 2.91 -21.46
CA VAL A 57 6.16 2.74 -21.08
C VAL A 57 6.48 3.60 -19.86
N SER A 58 6.10 4.89 -19.89
CA SER A 58 6.23 5.82 -18.77
C SER A 58 5.53 5.31 -17.51
N TYR A 59 4.29 4.86 -17.64
CA TYR A 59 3.52 4.31 -16.54
C TYR A 59 4.19 3.07 -15.93
N PHE A 60 4.63 2.13 -16.76
CA PHE A 60 5.32 0.94 -16.29
C PHE A 60 6.60 1.28 -15.52
N PHE A 61 7.48 2.10 -16.10
CA PHE A 61 8.76 2.45 -15.47
C PHE A 61 8.57 3.22 -14.16
N ILE A 62 7.68 4.21 -14.14
CA ILE A 62 7.43 5.01 -12.93
C ILE A 62 6.86 4.15 -11.81
N TYR A 63 5.91 3.27 -12.10
CA TYR A 63 5.35 2.40 -11.05
C TYR A 63 6.36 1.37 -10.54
N VAL A 64 7.22 0.82 -11.40
CA VAL A 64 8.31 -0.07 -10.97
C VAL A 64 9.25 0.66 -10.00
N ILE A 65 9.72 1.86 -10.38
CA ILE A 65 10.57 2.69 -9.53
C ILE A 65 9.86 3.05 -8.22
N PHE A 66 8.58 3.43 -8.30
CA PHE A 66 7.77 3.78 -7.14
C PHE A 66 7.63 2.62 -6.16
N TYR A 67 7.43 1.39 -6.64
CA TYR A 67 7.38 0.21 -5.77
C TYR A 67 8.73 -0.07 -5.10
N VAL A 68 9.85 0.08 -5.83
CA VAL A 68 11.19 -0.06 -5.25
C VAL A 68 11.42 0.98 -4.15
N ILE A 69 11.11 2.25 -4.41
CA ILE A 69 11.21 3.34 -3.43
C ILE A 69 10.33 3.05 -2.21
N THR A 70 9.09 2.61 -2.43
CA THR A 70 8.15 2.27 -1.35
C THR A 70 8.70 1.16 -0.46
N TYR A 71 9.36 0.14 -1.05
CA TYR A 71 10.03 -0.91 -0.30
C TYR A 71 11.18 -0.36 0.56
N LEU A 72 12.08 0.41 -0.06
CA LEU A 72 13.26 0.97 0.61
C LEU A 72 12.85 1.90 1.77
N LEU A 73 11.86 2.78 1.55
CA LEU A 73 11.30 3.63 2.60
C LEU A 73 10.59 2.82 3.68
N GLY A 74 9.94 1.71 3.33
CA GLY A 74 9.37 0.76 4.28
C GLY A 74 10.42 0.21 5.25
N VAL A 75 11.53 -0.28 4.71
CA VAL A 75 12.67 -0.83 5.47
C VAL A 75 13.35 0.26 6.29
N ALA A 76 13.77 1.35 5.67
CA ALA A 76 14.65 2.35 6.29
C ALA A 76 13.92 3.34 7.20
N PHE A 77 12.69 3.75 6.83
CA PHE A 77 12.01 4.88 7.46
C PHE A 77 10.76 4.49 8.24
N VAL A 78 9.83 3.76 7.62
CA VAL A 78 8.52 3.45 8.20
C VAL A 78 8.67 2.47 9.35
N PHE A 79 9.12 1.25 9.05
CA PHE A 79 9.17 0.13 9.99
C PHE A 79 10.56 -0.06 10.63
N LYS A 80 11.59 0.64 10.13
CA LYS A 80 12.97 0.60 10.67
C LYS A 80 13.49 -0.83 10.87
N THR A 81 13.39 -1.66 9.83
CA THR A 81 13.84 -3.05 9.87
C THR A 81 15.05 -3.26 8.97
N SER A 82 15.73 -4.41 9.07
CA SER A 82 16.83 -4.75 8.17
C SER A 82 16.35 -5.26 6.81
N HIS A 83 17.10 -4.95 5.76
CA HIS A 83 16.90 -5.53 4.44
C HIS A 83 17.15 -7.05 4.46
N SER A 84 16.36 -7.81 3.71
CA SER A 84 16.64 -9.22 3.41
C SER A 84 15.91 -9.68 2.15
N ASN A 85 16.50 -10.64 1.43
CA ASN A 85 15.92 -11.23 0.23
C ASN A 85 14.52 -11.81 0.48
N LYS A 86 14.29 -12.39 1.66
CA LYS A 86 12.97 -12.89 2.08
C LYS A 86 11.91 -11.77 2.12
N LYS A 87 12.27 -10.57 2.59
CA LYS A 87 11.36 -9.42 2.62
C LYS A 87 11.07 -8.87 1.23
N VAL A 88 12.06 -8.85 0.33
CA VAL A 88 11.85 -8.47 -1.08
C VAL A 88 10.85 -9.42 -1.73
N PHE A 89 11.05 -10.74 -1.58
CA PHE A 89 10.15 -11.72 -2.16
C PHE A 89 8.72 -11.62 -1.60
N LYS A 90 8.59 -11.45 -0.27
CA LYS A 90 7.29 -11.15 0.37
C LYS A 90 6.66 -9.88 -0.18
N PHE A 91 7.45 -8.84 -0.46
CA PHE A 91 6.96 -7.58 -1.01
C PHE A 91 6.50 -7.71 -2.47
N LEU A 92 7.17 -8.52 -3.29
CA LEU A 92 6.74 -8.82 -4.66
C LEU A 92 5.39 -9.55 -4.66
N ILE A 93 5.25 -10.61 -3.85
CA ILE A 93 3.97 -11.32 -3.68
C ILE A 93 2.89 -10.35 -3.18
N TYR A 94 3.25 -9.49 -2.22
CA TYR A 94 2.36 -8.47 -1.68
C TYR A 94 1.82 -7.53 -2.77
N ILE A 95 2.67 -7.04 -3.68
CA ILE A 95 2.22 -6.17 -4.78
C ILE A 95 1.21 -6.91 -5.66
N ILE A 96 1.50 -8.15 -6.04
CA ILE A 96 0.61 -8.96 -6.90
C ILE A 96 -0.75 -9.15 -6.23
N ILE A 97 -0.77 -9.54 -4.96
CA ILE A 97 -2.01 -9.73 -4.19
C ILE A 97 -2.82 -8.44 -4.12
N PHE A 98 -2.18 -7.31 -3.78
CA PHE A 98 -2.88 -6.03 -3.64
C PHE A 98 -3.30 -5.41 -4.97
N PHE A 99 -2.63 -5.75 -6.06
CA PHE A 99 -3.06 -5.38 -7.40
C PHE A 99 -4.33 -6.14 -7.80
N SER A 100 -4.34 -7.46 -7.61
CA SER A 100 -5.52 -8.29 -7.87
C SER A 100 -6.70 -7.91 -6.99
N LEU A 101 -6.46 -7.67 -5.70
CA LEU A 101 -7.50 -7.26 -4.75
C LEU A 101 -8.08 -5.87 -5.10
N ASN A 102 -7.24 -4.94 -5.57
CA ASN A 102 -7.71 -3.64 -6.04
C ASN A 102 -8.67 -3.76 -7.22
N ASN A 103 -8.32 -4.56 -8.22
CA ASN A 103 -9.19 -4.80 -9.36
C ASN A 103 -10.49 -5.52 -8.96
N LEU A 104 -10.42 -6.48 -8.03
CA LEU A 104 -11.61 -7.18 -7.55
C LEU A 104 -12.58 -6.22 -6.84
N ILE A 105 -12.10 -5.45 -5.85
CA ILE A 105 -12.92 -4.51 -5.09
C ILE A 105 -13.48 -3.42 -6.01
N PHE A 106 -12.65 -2.88 -6.89
CA PHE A 106 -13.06 -1.86 -7.87
C PHE A 106 -14.24 -2.35 -8.70
N ASN A 107 -14.13 -3.53 -9.32
CA ASN A 107 -15.21 -4.07 -10.16
C ASN A 107 -16.47 -4.39 -9.34
N VAL A 108 -16.34 -4.99 -8.15
CA VAL A 108 -17.48 -5.28 -7.25
C VAL A 108 -18.26 -4.02 -6.91
N ILE A 109 -17.58 -2.94 -6.55
CA ILE A 109 -18.24 -1.67 -6.23
C ILE A 109 -18.81 -1.03 -7.50
N LEU A 110 -18.12 -1.11 -8.64
CA LEU A 110 -18.62 -0.56 -9.90
C LEU A 110 -19.97 -1.16 -10.32
N PHE A 111 -20.22 -2.45 -10.03
CA PHE A 111 -21.52 -3.09 -10.26
C PHE A 111 -22.70 -2.42 -9.54
N SER A 112 -22.46 -1.61 -8.51
CA SER A 112 -23.51 -0.85 -7.81
C SER A 112 -24.00 0.39 -8.58
N GLY A 113 -23.41 0.69 -9.74
CA GLY A 113 -23.80 1.84 -10.59
C GLY A 113 -23.20 3.17 -10.13
N LEU A 114 -22.27 3.16 -9.17
CA LEU A 114 -21.54 4.35 -8.74
C LEU A 114 -20.59 4.86 -9.84
N SER A 115 -20.40 6.19 -9.88
CA SER A 115 -19.40 6.80 -10.76
C SER A 115 -17.99 6.28 -10.45
N TYR A 116 -17.16 6.09 -11.48
CA TYR A 116 -15.83 5.48 -11.32
C TYR A 116 -14.93 6.26 -10.34
N GLN A 117 -15.05 7.59 -10.27
CA GLN A 117 -14.28 8.42 -9.35
C GLN A 117 -14.59 8.07 -7.89
N ILE A 118 -15.88 7.91 -7.57
CA ILE A 118 -16.34 7.49 -6.23
C ILE A 118 -15.82 6.08 -5.93
N VAL A 119 -15.88 5.17 -6.91
CA VAL A 119 -15.38 3.80 -6.76
C VAL A 119 -13.88 3.77 -6.43
N VAL A 120 -13.06 4.57 -7.13
CA VAL A 120 -11.61 4.68 -6.86
C VAL A 120 -11.37 5.16 -5.43
N ILE A 121 -12.08 6.21 -5.00
CA ILE A 121 -11.94 6.78 -3.66
C ILE A 121 -12.29 5.74 -2.59
N ILE A 122 -13.44 5.07 -2.72
CA ILE A 122 -13.87 4.03 -1.77
C ILE A 122 -12.87 2.88 -1.74
N THR A 123 -12.44 2.39 -2.91
CA THR A 123 -11.47 1.29 -3.02
C THR A 123 -10.15 1.66 -2.34
N MET A 124 -9.68 2.89 -2.54
CA MET A 124 -8.48 3.41 -1.89
C MET A 124 -8.64 3.47 -0.36
N PHE A 125 -9.76 3.98 0.15
CA PHE A 125 -10.03 4.05 1.59
C PHE A 125 -10.11 2.68 2.25
N ILE A 126 -10.63 1.66 1.56
CA ILE A 126 -10.68 0.28 2.05
C ILE A 126 -9.29 -0.35 2.05
N LEU A 127 -8.55 -0.21 0.94
CA LEU A 127 -7.28 -0.89 0.76
C LEU A 127 -6.14 -0.24 1.52
N PHE A 128 -6.16 1.07 1.73
CA PHE A 128 -5.08 1.77 2.41
C PHE A 128 -4.77 1.22 3.82
N PRO A 129 -5.73 1.10 4.75
CA PRO A 129 -5.47 0.53 6.08
C PRO A 129 -5.07 -0.94 6.00
N LEU A 130 -5.68 -1.69 5.08
CA LEU A 130 -5.35 -3.10 4.86
C LEU A 130 -3.91 -3.25 4.37
N ARG A 131 -3.47 -2.40 3.44
CA ARG A 131 -2.11 -2.34 2.89
C ARG A 131 -1.09 -2.02 3.98
N PHE A 132 -1.36 -1.03 4.81
CA PHE A 132 -0.49 -0.70 5.94
C PHE A 132 -0.32 -1.89 6.88
N LEU A 133 -1.43 -2.46 7.38
CA LEU A 133 -1.39 -3.56 8.34
C LEU A 133 -0.71 -4.81 7.78
N SER A 134 -1.05 -5.21 6.57
CA SER A 134 -0.44 -6.38 5.92
C SER A 134 1.03 -6.15 5.61
N SER A 135 1.46 -4.95 5.21
CA SER A 135 2.88 -4.66 5.01
C SER A 135 3.66 -4.81 6.32
N LYS A 136 3.14 -4.26 7.44
CA LYS A 136 3.75 -4.42 8.77
C LYS A 136 3.82 -5.89 9.18
N LEU A 137 2.71 -6.64 9.06
CA LEU A 137 2.58 -7.97 9.64
C LEU A 137 3.18 -9.09 8.79
N VAL A 138 3.16 -8.95 7.47
CA VAL A 138 3.57 -10.00 6.53
C VAL A 138 4.95 -9.71 5.96
N VAL A 139 5.18 -8.48 5.50
CA VAL A 139 6.39 -8.12 4.76
C VAL A 139 7.53 -7.80 5.73
N TYR A 140 7.33 -6.87 6.67
CA TYR A 140 8.43 -6.30 7.46
C TYR A 140 8.66 -6.95 8.83
N LYS A 141 7.70 -7.74 9.32
CA LYS A 141 7.86 -8.61 10.49
C LYS A 141 8.63 -9.89 10.16
#